data_AF-N9R1G3-F1
#
_entry.id   AF-N9R1G3-F1
#
_cell.length_a   1.000
_cell.length_b   1.000
_cell.length_c   1.000
_cell.angle_alpha   90.00
_cell.angle_beta   90.00
_cell.angle_gamma   90.00
#
_symmetry.space_group_name_H-M   'P 1'
#
loop_
_entity.id
_entity.type
_entity.pdbx_description
1 polymer ?
#
loop_
_entity_poly.entity_id
_entity_poly.type
_entity_poly.pdbx_seq_one_letter_code
_entity_poly.pdbx_strand_id
1 'polypeptide(L)'
;MFLPSFFVSKLIQRWGAHNTIYIGFVLLMLSSLIPVLGQAGVYINVALIVLGIGWNFAYSGASTLLAGLNEQQKHRVQGINETLIALFATLGAFLPAPILTKVGWTNANLLALLLSAVIFIALIVLSRHHRFIGKISSS
;
A
#
# COMPACT_ATOMS: atom_id res chain seq x y z
N MET A 1 13.10 9.30 -11.16
CA MET A 1 12.27 8.78 -10.06
C MET A 1 12.98 7.63 -9.32
N PHE A 2 14.23 7.82 -8.88
CA PHE A 2 15.06 6.74 -8.29
C PHE A 2 15.55 7.02 -6.85
N LEU A 3 15.38 8.24 -6.35
CA LEU A 3 15.86 8.61 -5.00
C LEU A 3 15.08 7.94 -3.86
N PRO A 4 13.73 7.84 -3.88
CA PRO A 4 12.99 7.19 -2.81
C PRO A 4 13.34 5.69 -2.70
N SER A 5 13.51 5.02 -3.84
CA SER A 5 13.71 3.57 -3.90
C SER A 5 15.02 3.11 -3.25
N PHE A 6 16.10 3.91 -3.27
CA PHE A 6 17.34 3.58 -2.54
C PHE A 6 17.12 3.56 -1.02
N PHE A 7 16.37 4.53 -0.48
CA PHE A 7 16.02 4.53 0.94
C PHE A 7 15.10 3.37 1.29
N VAL A 8 14.10 3.07 0.44
CA VAL A 8 13.20 1.93 0.66
C VAL A 8 13.96 0.61 0.67
N SER A 9 14.90 0.42 -0.27
CA SER A 9 15.76 -0.77 -0.35
C SER A 9 16.58 -0.97 0.93
N LYS A 10 17.17 0.11 1.45
CA LYS A 10 17.97 0.09 2.68
C LYS A 10 17.11 -0.18 3.92
N LEU A 11 15.88 0.32 3.93
CA LEU A 11 14.91 0.09 5.01
C LEU A 11 14.40 -1.36 5.00
N ILE A 12 14.14 -1.93 3.82
CA ILE A 12 13.78 -3.34 3.67
C ILE A 12 14.89 -4.26 4.16
N GLN A 13 16.16 -3.96 3.85
CA GLN A 13 17.29 -4.74 4.37
C GLN A 13 17.43 -4.67 5.90
N ARG A 14 17.05 -3.53 6.51
CA ARG A 14 17.20 -3.32 7.96
C ARG A 14 16.01 -3.82 8.79
N TRP A 15 14.78 -3.65 8.31
CA TRP A 15 13.54 -3.92 9.05
C TRP A 15 12.69 -5.04 8.46
N GLY A 16 13.06 -5.55 7.27
CA GLY A 16 12.34 -6.60 6.57
C GLY A 16 11.16 -6.08 5.75
N ALA A 17 10.77 -6.87 4.75
CA ALA A 17 9.73 -6.50 3.79
C ALA A 17 8.35 -6.26 4.45
N HIS A 18 7.98 -7.07 5.45
CA HIS A 18 6.70 -6.92 6.16
C HIS A 18 6.57 -5.57 6.88
N ASN A 19 7.62 -5.12 7.60
CA ASN A 19 7.58 -3.85 8.31
C ASN A 19 7.50 -2.66 7.34
N THR A 20 8.21 -2.74 6.21
CA THR A 20 8.13 -1.71 5.17
C THR A 20 6.72 -1.59 4.60
N ILE A 21 6.04 -2.73 4.36
CA ILE A 21 4.64 -2.73 3.91
C ILE A 21 3.74 -2.06 4.97
N TYR A 22 3.90 -2.40 6.25
CA TYR A 22 3.08 -1.80 7.30
C TYR A 22 3.24 -0.28 7.41
N ILE A 23 4.48 0.21 7.33
CA ILE A 23 4.76 1.65 7.31
C ILE A 23 4.12 2.29 6.08
N GLY A 24 4.19 1.63 4.92
CA GLY A 24 3.52 2.08 3.70
C GLY A 24 2.02 2.26 3.90
N PHE A 25 1.33 1.27 4.47
CA PHE A 25 -0.11 1.35 4.75
C PHE A 25 -0.46 2.45 5.76
N VAL A 26 0.33 2.64 6.81
CA VAL A 26 0.14 3.74 7.76
C VAL A 26 0.24 5.10 7.04
N LEU A 27 1.23 5.27 6.16
CA LEU A 27 1.36 6.49 5.37
C LEU A 27 0.19 6.68 4.39
N LEU A 28 -0.29 5.61 3.76
CA LEU A 28 -1.49 5.68 2.90
C LEU A 28 -2.71 6.15 3.71
N MET A 29 -2.93 5.61 4.90
CA MET A 29 -4.02 6.04 5.79
C MET A 29 -3.87 7.52 6.20
N LEU A 30 -2.66 7.95 6.56
CA LEU A 30 -2.39 9.35 6.89
C LEU A 30 -2.65 10.28 5.69
N SER A 31 -2.28 9.84 4.48
CA SER A 31 -2.55 10.60 3.25
C SER A 31 -4.04 10.81 3.00
N SER A 32 -4.90 9.88 3.41
CA SER A 32 -6.36 10.02 3.30
C SER A 32 -6.96 10.91 4.39
N LEU A 33 -6.28 11.11 5.52
CA LEU A 33 -6.75 11.99 6.60
C LEU A 33 -6.42 13.47 6.35
N ILE A 34 -5.29 13.76 5.69
CA ILE A 34 -4.85 15.15 5.46
C ILE A 34 -5.90 15.99 4.70
N PRO A 35 -6.52 15.50 3.61
CA PRO A 35 -7.55 16.24 2.87
C PRO A 35 -8.88 16.38 3.63
N VAL A 36 -9.09 15.61 4.70
CA VAL A 36 -10.27 15.77 5.58
C VAL A 36 -10.11 16.98 6.49
N LEU A 37 -8.87 17.31 6.88
CA LEU A 37 -8.57 18.48 7.72
C LEU A 37 -8.70 19.81 6.97
N GLY A 38 -8.57 19.80 5.63
CA GLY A 38 -8.75 21.00 4.82
C GLY A 38 -8.71 20.73 3.32
N GLN A 39 -9.40 21.58 2.55
CA GLN A 39 -9.49 21.51 1.08
C GLN A 39 -8.52 22.48 0.38
N ALA A 40 -7.72 23.25 1.13
CA ALA A 40 -6.73 24.13 0.53
C ALA A 40 -5.67 23.32 -0.23
N GLY A 41 -5.12 23.90 -1.31
CA GLY A 41 -4.15 23.22 -2.17
C GLY A 41 -2.93 22.66 -1.42
N VAL A 42 -2.55 23.28 -0.30
CA VAL A 42 -1.46 22.78 0.57
C VAL A 42 -1.76 21.40 1.13
N TYR A 43 -2.97 21.15 1.64
CA TYR A 43 -3.35 19.84 2.19
C TYR A 43 -3.31 18.75 1.12
N ILE A 44 -3.78 19.06 -0.09
CA ILE A 44 -3.76 18.14 -1.23
C ILE A 44 -2.31 17.82 -1.63
N ASN A 45 -1.45 18.84 -1.76
CA ASN A 45 -0.05 18.65 -2.12
C ASN A 45 0.70 17.79 -1.08
N VAL A 46 0.51 18.07 0.20
CA VAL A 46 1.12 17.26 1.28
C VAL A 46 0.56 15.84 1.25
N ALA A 47 -0.75 15.66 1.07
CA ALA A 47 -1.37 14.35 0.95
C ALA A 47 -0.79 13.55 -0.23
N LEU A 48 -0.59 14.16 -1.40
CA LEU A 48 0.00 13.51 -2.57
C LEU A 48 1.46 13.09 -2.35
N ILE A 49 2.25 13.90 -1.64
CA ILE A 49 3.62 13.54 -1.27
C ILE A 49 3.61 12.32 -0.34
N VAL A 50 2.82 12.36 0.72
CA VAL A 50 2.70 11.26 1.70
C VAL A 50 2.18 10.00 1.03
N LEU A 51 1.18 10.12 0.15
CA LEU A 51 0.63 9.03 -0.66
C LEU A 51 1.71 8.38 -1.53
N GLY A 52 2.50 9.19 -2.24
CA GLY A 52 3.60 8.70 -3.07
C GLY A 52 4.65 7.93 -2.27
N ILE A 53 5.01 8.41 -1.08
CA ILE A 53 5.97 7.72 -0.21
C ILE A 53 5.37 6.40 0.29
N GLY A 54 4.12 6.42 0.79
CA GLY A 54 3.44 5.22 1.29
C GLY A 54 3.27 4.14 0.22
N TRP A 55 2.89 4.54 -1.01
CA TRP A 55 2.77 3.65 -2.16
C TRP A 55 4.10 2.97 -2.51
N ASN A 56 5.20 3.72 -2.55
CA ASN A 56 6.52 3.15 -2.83
C ASN A 56 6.92 2.09 -1.79
N PHE A 57 6.64 2.33 -0.51
CA PHE A 57 6.97 1.40 0.57
C PHE A 57 6.17 0.11 0.45
N ALA A 58 4.86 0.22 0.23
CA ALA A 58 3.98 -0.93 0.04
C ALA A 58 4.37 -1.74 -1.21
N TYR A 59 4.58 -1.07 -2.35
CA TYR A 59 4.93 -1.71 -3.62
C TYR A 59 6.30 -2.41 -3.57
N SER A 60 7.37 -1.72 -3.14
CA SER A 60 8.70 -2.33 -3.05
C SER A 60 8.76 -3.45 -2.01
N GLY A 61 8.05 -3.30 -0.89
CA GLY A 61 7.93 -4.35 0.12
C GLY A 61 7.25 -5.61 -0.43
N ALA A 62 6.11 -5.44 -1.11
CA ALA A 62 5.39 -6.54 -1.75
C ALA A 62 6.24 -7.23 -2.84
N SER A 63 6.89 -6.44 -3.69
CA SER A 63 7.79 -6.95 -4.74
C SER A 63 8.94 -7.78 -4.15
N THR A 64 9.50 -7.36 -3.01
CA THR A 64 10.55 -8.13 -2.31
C THR A 64 10.03 -9.47 -1.79
N LEU A 65 8.79 -9.52 -1.27
CA LEU A 65 8.18 -10.79 -0.85
C LEU A 65 7.98 -11.73 -2.05
N LEU A 66 7.53 -11.21 -3.19
CA LEU A 66 7.35 -11.97 -4.42
C LEU A 66 8.68 -12.46 -5.00
N ALA A 67 9.75 -11.66 -4.87
CA ALA A 67 11.08 -12.02 -5.32
C ALA A 67 11.69 -13.19 -4.54
N GLY A 68 11.19 -13.48 -3.33
CA GLY A 68 11.59 -14.64 -2.52
C GLY A 68 10.92 -15.96 -2.93
N LEU A 69 10.00 -15.95 -3.89
CA LEU A 69 9.36 -17.17 -4.41
C LEU A 69 10.29 -17.94 -5.37
N ASN A 70 10.00 -19.23 -5.56
CA ASN A 70 10.71 -20.06 -6.54
C ASN A 70 10.65 -19.44 -7.95
N GLU A 71 11.74 -19.50 -8.70
CA GLU A 71 11.89 -18.86 -10.03
C GLU A 71 10.73 -19.16 -11.00
N GLN A 72 10.22 -20.39 -11.02
CA GLN A 72 9.07 -20.77 -11.87
C GLN A 72 7.75 -20.08 -11.47
N GLN A 73 7.55 -19.79 -10.18
CA GLN A 73 6.33 -19.13 -9.68
C GLN A 73 6.48 -17.60 -9.64
N LYS A 74 7.69 -17.12 -9.37
CA LYS A 74 8.03 -15.69 -9.26
C LYS A 74 7.60 -14.90 -10.47
N HIS A 75 7.99 -15.30 -11.68
CA HIS A 75 7.62 -14.57 -12.91
C HIS A 75 6.11 -14.49 -13.11
N ARG A 76 5.39 -15.59 -12.87
CA ARG A 76 3.94 -15.64 -13.01
C ARG A 76 3.24 -14.73 -12.00
N VAL A 77 3.62 -14.83 -10.72
CA VAL A 77 2.97 -14.04 -9.65
C VAL A 77 3.32 -12.56 -9.77
N GLN A 78 4.56 -12.22 -10.16
CA GLN A 78 4.96 -10.84 -10.41
C GLN A 78 4.16 -10.24 -11.58
N GLY A 79 3.96 -10.98 -12.68
CA GLY A 79 3.13 -10.54 -13.81
C GLY A 79 1.66 -10.31 -13.42
N ILE A 80 1.10 -11.17 -12.55
CA ILE A 80 -0.24 -10.97 -11.99
C ILE A 80 -0.29 -9.70 -11.13
N ASN A 81 0.71 -9.50 -10.27
CA ASN A 81 0.80 -8.31 -9.42
C ASN A 81 0.82 -7.02 -10.24
N GLU A 82 1.67 -6.93 -11.26
CA GLU A 82 1.73 -5.75 -12.14
C GLU A 82 0.42 -5.51 -12.89
N THR A 83 -0.20 -6.58 -13.40
CA THR A 83 -1.49 -6.49 -14.08
C THR A 83 -2.58 -5.96 -13.15
N LEU A 84 -2.65 -6.47 -11.90
CA LEU A 84 -3.61 -6.01 -10.91
C LEU A 84 -3.37 -4.55 -10.54
N ILE A 85 -2.11 -4.15 -10.33
CA ILE A 85 -1.76 -2.75 -10.05
C ILE A 85 -2.21 -1.84 -11.20
N ALA A 86 -1.93 -2.21 -12.45
CA ALA A 86 -2.35 -1.45 -13.61
C ALA A 86 -3.89 -1.35 -13.72
N LEU A 87 -4.60 -2.43 -13.43
CA LEU A 87 -6.05 -2.46 -13.41
C LEU A 87 -6.62 -1.51 -12.34
N PHE A 88 -6.14 -1.61 -11.10
CA PHE A 88 -6.59 -0.75 -10.01
C PHE A 88 -6.17 0.71 -10.20
N ALA A 89 -5.00 0.99 -10.78
CA ALA A 89 -4.58 2.34 -11.15
C ALA A 89 -5.50 2.94 -12.21
N THR A 90 -5.91 2.14 -13.20
CA THR A 90 -6.88 2.56 -14.22
C THR A 90 -8.22 2.89 -13.57
N LEU A 91 -8.77 1.99 -12.75
CA LEU A 91 -10.00 2.25 -12.00
C LEU A 91 -9.88 3.50 -11.11
N GLY A 92 -8.76 3.66 -10.42
CA GLY A 92 -8.46 4.81 -9.59
C GLY A 92 -8.31 6.13 -10.36
N ALA A 93 -8.07 6.10 -11.67
CA ALA A 93 -8.06 7.29 -12.51
C ALA A 93 -9.48 7.73 -12.94
N PHE A 94 -10.39 6.77 -13.16
CA PHE A 94 -11.75 7.05 -13.65
C PHE A 94 -12.81 7.18 -12.55
N LEU A 95 -12.65 6.48 -11.42
CA LEU A 95 -13.61 6.46 -10.32
C LEU A 95 -13.66 7.73 -9.43
N PRO A 96 -12.59 8.54 -9.25
CA PRO A 96 -12.64 9.67 -8.32
C PRO A 96 -13.69 10.72 -8.68
N ALA A 97 -13.89 11.00 -9.98
CA ALA A 97 -14.86 12.00 -10.43
C ALA A 97 -16.31 11.66 -10.04
N PRO A 98 -16.87 10.48 -10.36
CA PRO A 98 -18.23 10.11 -9.94
C PRO A 98 -18.36 9.88 -8.42
N ILE A 99 -17.29 9.43 -7.75
CA ILE A 99 -17.29 9.29 -6.29
C ILE A 99 -17.38 10.68 -5.65
N LEU A 100 -16.59 11.64 -6.11
CA LEU A 100 -16.55 12.97 -5.53
C LEU A 100 -17.88 13.72 -5.71
N THR A 101 -18.56 13.55 -6.86
CA THR A 101 -19.86 14.20 -7.12
C THR A 101 -21.01 13.59 -6.31
N LYS A 102 -21.00 12.27 -6.05
CA LYS A 102 -22.08 11.59 -5.32
C LYS A 102 -21.87 11.53 -3.81
N VAL A 103 -20.63 11.24 -3.40
CA VAL A 103 -20.28 10.91 -2.02
C VAL A 103 -19.73 12.14 -1.30
N GLY A 104 -19.16 13.10 -2.04
CA GLY A 104 -18.57 14.32 -1.51
C GLY A 104 -17.12 14.15 -1.07
N TRP A 105 -16.41 15.27 -0.92
CA TRP A 105 -14.97 15.30 -0.66
C TRP A 105 -14.55 14.52 0.59
N THR A 106 -15.16 14.83 1.74
CA THR A 106 -14.77 14.22 3.02
C THR A 106 -15.04 12.73 3.03
N ASN A 107 -16.24 12.32 2.59
CA ASN A 107 -16.63 10.91 2.58
C ASN A 107 -15.82 10.08 1.57
N ALA A 108 -15.41 10.66 0.43
CA ALA A 108 -14.52 9.99 -0.52
C ALA A 108 -13.16 9.68 0.11
N ASN A 109 -12.60 10.63 0.87
CA ASN A 109 -11.35 10.44 1.60
C ASN A 109 -11.49 9.44 2.77
N LEU A 110 -12.61 9.47 3.49
CA LEU A 110 -12.92 8.48 4.52
C LEU A 110 -13.12 7.08 3.93
N LEU A 111 -13.69 6.96 2.73
CA LEU A 111 -13.78 5.68 2.04
C LEU A 111 -12.40 5.12 1.69
N ALA A 112 -11.49 5.97 1.20
CA ALA A 112 -10.09 5.57 0.96
C ALA A 112 -9.38 5.14 2.25
N LEU A 113 -9.63 5.86 3.36
CA LEU A 113 -9.13 5.48 4.69
C LEU A 113 -9.68 4.11 5.13
N LEU A 114 -10.98 3.87 4.97
CA LEU A 114 -11.61 2.60 5.34
C LEU A 114 -11.04 1.45 4.51
N LEU A 115 -10.91 1.61 3.20
CA LEU A 115 -10.34 0.59 2.32
C LEU A 115 -8.88 0.26 2.70
N SER A 116 -8.05 1.28 2.92
CA SER A 116 -6.67 1.07 3.36
C SER A 116 -6.58 0.42 4.74
N ALA A 117 -7.45 0.79 5.68
CA ALA A 117 -7.52 0.18 7.01
C ALA A 117 -7.95 -1.30 6.97
N VAL A 118 -8.96 -1.64 6.16
CA VAL A 118 -9.41 -3.04 6.00
C VAL A 118 -8.27 -3.91 5.46
N ILE A 119 -7.57 -3.45 4.42
CA ILE A 119 -6.43 -4.19 3.86
C ILE A 119 -5.31 -4.30 4.89
N PHE A 120 -5.02 -3.24 5.63
CA PHE A 120 -4.00 -3.26 6.67
C PHE A 120 -4.31 -4.27 7.78
N ILE A 121 -5.56 -4.33 8.26
CA ILE A 121 -6.01 -5.31 9.25
C ILE A 121 -5.89 -6.74 8.68
N ALA A 122 -6.33 -6.95 7.44
CA ALA A 122 -6.22 -8.26 6.78
C ALA A 122 -4.74 -8.71 6.69
N LEU A 123 -3.83 -7.81 6.35
CA LEU A 123 -2.39 -8.10 6.33
C LEU A 123 -1.84 -8.46 7.71
N ILE A 124 -2.28 -7.76 8.77
CA ILE A 124 -1.88 -8.10 10.15
C ILE A 124 -2.39 -9.49 10.52
N VAL A 125 -3.67 -9.78 10.27
CA VAL A 125 -4.29 -11.07 10.59
C VAL A 125 -3.58 -12.21 9.86
N LEU A 126 -3.36 -12.05 8.55
CA LEU A 126 -2.68 -13.06 7.73
C LEU A 126 -1.23 -13.29 8.17
N SER A 127 -0.49 -12.22 8.51
CA SER A 127 0.88 -12.34 9.00
C SER A 127 0.99 -13.04 10.36
N ARG A 128 -0.04 -12.90 11.21
CA ARG A 128 -0.11 -13.58 12.51
C ARG A 128 -0.43 -15.05 12.30
N HIS A 129 -1.34 -15.36 11.38
CA HIS A 129 -1.71 -16.73 11.05
C HIS A 129 -0.54 -17.53 10.46
N HIS A 130 0.22 -16.94 9.53
CA HIS A 130 1.41 -17.60 8.97
C HIS A 130 2.51 -17.82 10.02
N ARG A 131 2.74 -16.86 10.93
CA ARG A 131 3.68 -17.03 12.04
C ARG A 131 3.24 -18.10 13.04
N PHE A 132 1.93 -18.30 13.20
CA PHE A 132 1.37 -19.30 14.10
C PHE A 132 1.53 -20.72 13.53
N ILE A 133 1.21 -20.93 12.25
CA ILE A 133 1.38 -22.24 11.59
C ILE A 133 2.87 -22.63 11.48
N GLY A 134 3.76 -21.67 11.22
CA GLY A 134 5.20 -21.93 11.14
C GLY A 134 5.82 -22.46 12.44
N LYS A 135 5.21 -22.16 13.61
CA LYS A 135 5.66 -22.67 14.91
C LYS A 135 5.19 -24.10 15.22
N ILE A 136 4.07 -24.54 14.64
CA ILE A 136 3.50 -25.88 14.87
C ILE A 136 4.20 -26.94 14.03
N SER A 137 4.73 -26.56 12.85
CA SER A 137 5.49 -27.48 11.96
C SER A 137 6.92 -27.78 12.45
N SER A 138 7.42 -27.04 13.44
CA SER A 138 8.78 -27.17 13.99
C SER A 138 8.85 -27.77 15.40
N SER A 139 7.73 -28.28 15.93
CA SER A 139 7.65 -29.01 17.21
C SER A 139 7.21 -30.44 16.99
#